data_AF-A0A4U1J1I2-F1
#
_entry.id   AF-A0A4U1J1I2-F1
#
_cell.length_a   1.000
_cell.length_b   1.000
_cell.length_c   1.000
_cell.angle_alpha   90.00
_cell.angle_beta   90.00
_cell.angle_gamma   90.00
#
_symmetry.space_group_name_H-M   'P 1'
#
loop_
_entity.id
_entity.type
_entity.pdbx_description
1 polymer ?
#
loop_
_entity_poly.entity_id
_entity_poly.type
_entity_poly.pdbx_seq_one_letter_code
_entity_poly.pdbx_strand_id
1 'polypeptide(L)'
;MSEDLEIEIRNIKYRIREEDLTGFEDAVKLVEQYPENSRAWDTLACAHQAKNDYPAAIAALSRAIELNPKRPVLFLKRGEYALHTGDHERAVADLSQSLVLSDELNWNACREELHFLRAETFVQLGKKAEALADLSHVRDDYVSWRAEPRSKADLLVLCGASVPPPKEQEEEQAPLSSPMPESPDEEEIALAKELGEAGLAAVDAALLKQVIHRYQKAARVIVDALDFGRYPLDDTHVRLFARRLIALAEAGTIEARGNLLNPRRSEVCLP
;
A
#
# COMPACT_ATOMS: atom_id res chain seq x y z
N MET A 1 15.49 -20.01 4.49
CA MET A 1 15.66 -19.46 3.13
C MET A 1 17.03 -18.82 3.07
N SER A 2 17.75 -18.89 1.96
CA SER A 2 18.97 -18.10 1.81
C SER A 2 18.61 -16.62 1.69
N GLU A 3 19.44 -15.75 2.25
CA GLU A 3 19.29 -14.29 2.17
C GLU A 3 19.24 -13.81 0.70
N ASP A 4 19.99 -14.48 -0.17
CA ASP A 4 20.03 -14.24 -1.61
C ASP A 4 18.66 -14.39 -2.29
N LEU A 5 17.89 -15.42 -1.91
CA LEU A 5 16.57 -15.68 -2.51
C LEU A 5 15.54 -14.61 -2.12
N GLU A 6 15.63 -14.10 -0.90
CA GLU A 6 14.75 -13.02 -0.46
C GLU A 6 15.04 -11.70 -1.19
N ILE A 7 16.32 -11.40 -1.42
CA ILE A 7 16.75 -10.27 -2.23
C ILE A 7 16.27 -10.43 -3.67
N GLU A 8 16.43 -11.61 -4.26
CA GLU A 8 15.95 -11.92 -5.61
C GLU A 8 14.44 -11.70 -5.75
N ILE A 9 13.63 -12.28 -4.84
CA ILE A 9 12.18 -12.09 -4.80
C ILE A 9 11.82 -10.60 -4.73
N ARG A 10 12.52 -9.84 -3.87
CA ARG A 10 12.27 -8.40 -3.71
C ARG A 10 12.56 -7.65 -5.00
N ASN A 11 13.67 -7.94 -5.66
CA ASN A 11 14.06 -7.31 -6.92
C ASN A 11 13.07 -7.62 -8.05
N ILE A 12 12.61 -8.87 -8.14
CA ILE A 12 11.58 -9.27 -9.11
C ILE A 12 10.28 -8.52 -8.86
N LYS A 13 9.80 -8.46 -7.61
CA LYS A 13 8.59 -7.70 -7.25
C LYS A 13 8.71 -6.21 -7.55
N TYR A 14 9.89 -5.63 -7.35
CA TYR A 14 10.16 -4.25 -7.73
C TYR A 14 10.03 -4.05 -9.25
N ARG A 15 10.66 -4.91 -10.07
CA ARG A 15 10.52 -4.87 -11.54
C ARG A 15 9.08 -5.01 -12.01
N ILE A 16 8.32 -5.94 -11.42
CA ILE A 16 6.89 -6.12 -11.72
C ILE A 16 6.10 -4.83 -11.46
N ARG A 17 6.37 -4.12 -10.34
CA ARG A 17 5.69 -2.87 -9.99
C ARG A 17 6.02 -1.72 -10.95
N GLU A 18 7.23 -1.71 -11.50
CA GLU A 18 7.68 -0.73 -12.49
C GLU A 18 7.25 -1.09 -13.93
N GLU A 19 6.39 -2.12 -14.09
CA GLU A 19 5.93 -2.61 -15.39
C GLU A 19 7.07 -3.04 -16.34
N ASP A 20 8.22 -3.41 -15.77
CA ASP A 20 9.34 -3.96 -16.52
C ASP A 20 8.96 -5.33 -17.08
N LEU A 21 9.10 -5.48 -18.41
CA LEU A 21 8.77 -6.69 -19.16
C LEU A 21 9.49 -7.94 -18.62
N THR A 22 10.70 -7.76 -18.06
CA THR A 22 11.52 -8.85 -17.53
C THR A 22 11.01 -9.40 -16.18
N GLY A 23 10.26 -8.60 -15.41
CA GLY A 23 9.77 -9.00 -14.10
C GLY A 23 8.87 -10.23 -14.15
N PHE A 24 8.11 -10.40 -15.23
CA PHE A 24 7.30 -11.59 -15.45
C PHE A 24 8.16 -12.82 -15.76
N GLU A 25 9.11 -12.70 -16.68
CA GLU A 25 9.99 -13.81 -17.07
C GLU A 25 10.82 -14.30 -15.89
N ASP A 26 11.30 -13.38 -15.04
CA ASP A 26 12.04 -13.73 -13.84
C ASP A 26 11.15 -14.43 -12.81
N ALA A 27 9.88 -14.01 -12.65
CA ALA A 27 8.95 -14.70 -11.77
C ALA A 27 8.64 -16.14 -12.24
N VAL A 28 8.59 -16.37 -13.56
CA VAL A 28 8.46 -17.72 -14.15
C VAL A 28 9.71 -18.56 -13.84
N LYS A 29 10.91 -18.04 -14.13
CA LYS A 29 12.17 -18.74 -13.81
C LYS A 29 12.29 -19.05 -12.32
N LEU A 30 11.82 -18.15 -11.46
CA LEU A 30 11.86 -18.32 -10.01
C LEU A 30 11.03 -19.53 -9.55
N VAL A 31 9.84 -19.76 -10.11
CA VAL A 31 9.03 -20.94 -9.76
C VAL A 31 9.59 -22.23 -10.35
N GLU A 32 10.28 -22.17 -11.50
CA GLU A 32 10.99 -23.32 -12.07
C GLU A 32 12.18 -23.76 -11.19
N GLN A 33 12.92 -22.78 -10.65
CA GLN A 33 14.06 -23.04 -9.76
C GLN A 33 13.62 -23.44 -8.35
N TYR A 34 12.53 -22.86 -7.85
CA TYR A 34 12.04 -23.06 -6.49
C TYR A 34 10.55 -23.47 -6.45
N PRO A 35 10.18 -24.63 -7.04
CA PRO A 35 8.78 -25.04 -7.19
C PRO A 35 8.07 -25.34 -5.86
N GLU A 36 8.82 -25.65 -4.80
CA GLU A 36 8.28 -25.90 -3.46
C GLU A 36 8.31 -24.64 -2.56
N ASN A 37 8.56 -23.46 -3.15
CA ASN A 37 8.61 -22.20 -2.42
C ASN A 37 7.33 -21.37 -2.60
N SER A 38 6.54 -21.25 -1.52
CA SER A 38 5.31 -20.43 -1.51
C SER A 38 5.53 -18.97 -1.94
N ARG A 39 6.67 -18.35 -1.62
CA ARG A 39 6.96 -16.95 -2.01
C ARG A 39 7.30 -16.82 -3.49
N ALA A 40 7.86 -17.85 -4.11
CA ALA A 40 8.08 -17.85 -5.56
C ALA A 40 6.74 -17.82 -6.30
N TRP A 41 5.80 -18.69 -5.91
CA TRP A 41 4.45 -18.72 -6.47
C TRP A 41 3.64 -17.44 -6.20
N ASP A 42 3.76 -16.85 -5.00
CA ASP A 42 3.20 -15.51 -4.69
C ASP A 42 3.79 -14.42 -5.61
N THR A 43 5.07 -14.52 -5.96
CA THR A 43 5.72 -13.57 -6.88
C THR A 43 5.20 -13.74 -8.31
N LEU A 44 5.03 -14.98 -8.78
CA LEU A 44 4.41 -15.24 -10.08
C LEU A 44 2.95 -14.76 -10.12
N ALA A 45 2.19 -14.92 -9.03
CA ALA A 45 0.85 -14.37 -8.94
C ALA A 45 0.82 -12.84 -9.06
N CYS A 46 1.77 -12.13 -8.44
CA CYS A 46 1.93 -10.69 -8.64
C CYS A 46 2.24 -10.33 -10.10
N ALA A 47 3.08 -11.13 -10.77
CA ALA A 47 3.41 -10.90 -12.17
C ALA A 47 2.19 -11.06 -13.11
N HIS A 48 1.33 -12.05 -12.86
CA HIS A 48 0.07 -12.20 -13.58
C HIS A 48 -0.93 -11.09 -13.26
N GLN A 49 -1.01 -10.66 -12.01
CA GLN A 49 -1.87 -9.53 -11.63
C GLN A 49 -1.45 -8.22 -12.31
N ALA A 50 -0.15 -7.94 -12.43
CA ALA A 50 0.33 -6.78 -13.18
C ALA A 50 -0.08 -6.80 -14.67
N LYS A 51 -0.35 -8.00 -15.22
CA LYS A 51 -0.91 -8.18 -16.57
C LYS A 51 -2.44 -8.26 -16.60
N ASN A 52 -3.12 -8.04 -15.48
CA ASN A 52 -4.56 -8.24 -15.28
C ASN A 52 -5.04 -9.67 -15.60
N ASP A 53 -4.15 -10.67 -15.56
CA ASP A 53 -4.46 -12.08 -15.75
C ASP A 53 -4.84 -12.71 -14.40
N TYR A 54 -6.02 -12.32 -13.89
CA TYR A 54 -6.52 -12.81 -12.60
C TYR A 54 -6.70 -14.34 -12.54
N PRO A 55 -7.17 -15.05 -13.59
CA PRO A 55 -7.26 -16.50 -13.56
C PRO A 55 -5.91 -17.18 -13.31
N ALA A 56 -4.85 -16.77 -14.00
CA ALA A 56 -3.52 -17.32 -13.78
C ALA A 56 -2.94 -16.90 -12.42
N ALA A 57 -3.20 -15.67 -11.97
CA ALA A 57 -2.80 -15.22 -10.63
C ALA A 57 -3.45 -16.06 -9.51
N ILE A 58 -4.74 -16.40 -9.65
CA ILE A 58 -5.48 -17.28 -8.73
C ILE A 58 -4.88 -18.69 -8.70
N ALA A 59 -4.48 -19.23 -9.86
CA ALA A 59 -3.83 -20.54 -9.95
C ALA A 59 -2.48 -20.53 -9.21
N ALA A 60 -1.63 -19.52 -9.46
CA ALA A 60 -0.36 -19.36 -8.76
C ALA A 60 -0.53 -19.17 -7.24
N LEU A 61 -1.53 -18.38 -6.81
CA LEU A 61 -1.85 -18.23 -5.38
C LEU A 61 -2.35 -19.52 -4.76
N SER A 62 -3.12 -20.33 -5.49
CA SER A 62 -3.57 -21.62 -4.99
C SER A 62 -2.39 -22.54 -4.70
N ARG A 63 -1.39 -22.58 -5.59
CA ARG A 63 -0.14 -23.29 -5.34
C ARG A 63 0.65 -22.69 -4.17
N ALA A 64 0.71 -21.37 -4.06
CA ALA A 64 1.38 -20.70 -2.94
C ALA A 64 0.74 -21.04 -1.58
N ILE A 65 -0.59 -21.17 -1.53
CA ILE A 65 -1.38 -21.53 -0.35
C ILE A 65 -1.19 -23.00 0.02
N GLU A 66 -1.18 -23.91 -0.95
CA GLU A 66 -0.88 -25.33 -0.71
C GLU A 66 0.47 -25.50 -0.01
N LEU A 67 1.49 -24.74 -0.44
CA LEU A 67 2.83 -24.77 0.11
C LEU A 67 2.95 -24.08 1.46
N ASN A 68 2.15 -23.04 1.72
CA ASN A 68 2.13 -22.35 3.01
C ASN A 68 0.73 -21.79 3.34
N PRO A 69 -0.11 -22.59 4.01
CA PRO A 69 -1.49 -22.20 4.32
C PRO A 69 -1.59 -21.24 5.52
N LYS A 70 -0.48 -20.88 6.17
CA LYS A 70 -0.46 -19.99 7.35
C LYS A 70 -0.11 -18.54 7.00
N ARG A 71 -0.28 -18.14 5.73
CA ARG A 71 -0.02 -16.77 5.28
C ARG A 71 -1.34 -16.07 4.94
N PRO A 72 -1.89 -15.22 5.83
CA PRO A 72 -3.15 -14.51 5.60
C PRO A 72 -3.17 -13.78 4.25
N VAL A 73 -2.06 -13.09 3.92
CA VAL A 73 -1.92 -12.30 2.68
C VAL A 73 -2.17 -13.09 1.39
N LEU A 74 -1.94 -14.42 1.37
CA LEU A 74 -2.21 -15.21 0.17
C LEU A 74 -3.71 -15.40 -0.06
N PHE A 75 -4.46 -15.60 1.01
CA PHE A 75 -5.92 -15.68 0.96
C PHE A 75 -6.54 -14.32 0.66
N LEU A 76 -6.03 -13.24 1.26
CA LEU A 76 -6.43 -11.87 0.93
C LEU A 76 -6.36 -11.61 -0.59
N LYS A 77 -5.19 -11.85 -1.19
CA LYS A 77 -4.98 -11.63 -2.63
C LYS A 77 -5.88 -12.52 -3.49
N ARG A 78 -6.02 -13.80 -3.12
CA ARG A 78 -6.84 -14.72 -3.92
C ARG A 78 -8.31 -14.37 -3.83
N GLY A 79 -8.79 -13.95 -2.65
CA GLY A 79 -10.14 -13.48 -2.45
C GLY A 79 -10.43 -12.18 -3.19
N GLU A 80 -9.48 -11.24 -3.20
CA GLU A 80 -9.57 -10.02 -4.03
C GLU A 80 -9.65 -10.34 -5.53
N TYR A 81 -8.80 -11.23 -6.04
CA TYR A 81 -8.85 -11.60 -7.46
C TYR A 81 -10.14 -12.36 -7.80
N ALA A 82 -10.62 -13.22 -6.90
CA ALA A 82 -11.90 -13.90 -7.05
C ALA A 82 -13.07 -12.90 -7.12
N LEU A 83 -13.04 -11.84 -6.31
CA LEU A 83 -14.00 -10.74 -6.38
C LEU A 83 -13.96 -10.07 -7.77
N HIS A 84 -12.77 -9.76 -8.28
CA HIS A 84 -12.61 -9.17 -9.63
C HIS A 84 -13.09 -10.08 -10.76
N THR A 85 -12.96 -11.41 -10.61
CA THR A 85 -13.45 -12.37 -11.61
C THR A 85 -14.91 -12.77 -11.42
N GLY A 86 -15.61 -12.22 -10.41
CA GLY A 86 -17.02 -12.51 -10.16
C GLY A 86 -17.30 -13.79 -9.36
N ASP A 87 -16.27 -14.48 -8.86
CA ASP A 87 -16.40 -15.66 -7.99
C ASP A 87 -16.56 -15.20 -6.54
N HIS A 88 -17.71 -14.60 -6.25
CA HIS A 88 -17.97 -13.91 -5.00
C HIS A 88 -18.03 -14.86 -3.79
N GLU A 89 -18.55 -16.07 -3.95
CA GLU A 89 -18.57 -17.08 -2.89
C GLU A 89 -17.16 -17.47 -2.47
N ARG A 90 -16.27 -17.72 -3.44
CA ARG A 90 -14.87 -18.02 -3.15
C ARG A 90 -14.14 -16.83 -2.55
N ALA A 91 -14.43 -15.61 -3.02
CA ALA A 91 -13.89 -14.39 -2.44
C ALA A 91 -14.23 -14.28 -0.95
N VAL A 92 -15.50 -14.47 -0.56
CA VAL A 92 -15.89 -14.46 0.88
C VAL A 92 -15.15 -15.54 1.67
N ALA A 93 -15.02 -16.75 1.13
CA ALA A 93 -14.35 -17.85 1.81
C ALA A 93 -12.88 -17.53 2.08
N ASP A 94 -12.15 -17.06 1.06
CA ASP A 94 -10.73 -16.69 1.19
C ASP A 94 -10.54 -15.48 2.12
N LEU A 95 -11.34 -14.43 1.99
CA LEU A 95 -11.24 -13.25 2.87
C LEU A 95 -11.53 -13.61 4.33
N SER A 96 -12.48 -14.51 4.57
CA SER A 96 -12.79 -15.02 5.91
C SER A 96 -11.64 -15.86 6.47
N GLN A 97 -11.05 -16.74 5.67
CA GLN A 97 -9.87 -17.50 6.08
C GLN A 97 -8.69 -16.58 6.39
N SER A 98 -8.50 -15.51 5.61
CA SER A 98 -7.48 -14.51 5.90
C SER A 98 -7.73 -13.83 7.24
N LEU A 99 -8.97 -13.45 7.57
CA LEU A 99 -9.29 -12.84 8.87
C LEU A 99 -9.00 -13.78 10.04
N VAL A 100 -9.38 -15.07 9.92
CA VAL A 100 -9.10 -16.08 10.94
C VAL A 100 -7.60 -16.19 11.19
N LEU A 101 -6.80 -16.34 10.13
CA LEU A 101 -5.34 -16.44 10.26
C LEU A 101 -4.71 -15.14 10.78
N SER A 102 -5.25 -13.98 10.40
CA SER A 102 -4.81 -12.68 10.92
C SER A 102 -5.01 -12.61 12.44
N ASP A 103 -6.18 -13.01 12.94
CA ASP A 103 -6.49 -13.01 14.36
C ASP A 103 -5.63 -14.03 15.12
N GLU A 104 -5.43 -15.25 14.58
CA GLU A 104 -4.54 -16.26 15.16
C GLU A 104 -3.08 -15.79 15.29
N LEU A 105 -2.61 -14.98 14.34
CA LEU A 105 -1.24 -14.48 14.27
C LEU A 105 -1.07 -13.09 14.90
N ASN A 106 -2.14 -12.49 15.44
CA ASN A 106 -2.18 -11.08 15.85
C ASN A 106 -1.69 -10.11 14.75
N TRP A 107 -1.95 -10.45 13.49
CA TRP A 107 -1.52 -9.66 12.32
C TRP A 107 -2.64 -8.70 11.89
N ASN A 108 -2.57 -7.46 12.36
CA ASN A 108 -3.61 -6.45 12.14
C ASN A 108 -3.42 -5.60 10.86
N ALA A 109 -2.34 -5.81 10.10
CA ALA A 109 -1.92 -4.88 9.04
C ALA A 109 -2.95 -4.66 7.93
N CYS A 110 -3.77 -5.67 7.62
CA CYS A 110 -4.79 -5.61 6.56
C CYS A 110 -6.21 -5.90 7.10
N ARG A 111 -6.45 -5.80 8.41
CA ARG A 111 -7.73 -6.21 9.00
C ARG A 111 -8.91 -5.38 8.49
N GLU A 112 -8.72 -4.07 8.44
CA GLU A 112 -9.73 -3.14 7.91
C GLU A 112 -10.01 -3.37 6.42
N GLU A 113 -8.96 -3.59 5.62
CA GLU A 113 -9.08 -3.92 4.20
C GLU A 113 -9.82 -5.23 3.96
N LEU A 114 -9.58 -6.25 4.79
CA LEU A 114 -10.28 -7.53 4.72
C LEU A 114 -11.78 -7.38 4.99
N HIS A 115 -12.15 -6.61 6.02
CA HIS A 115 -13.56 -6.31 6.29
C HIS A 115 -14.19 -5.53 5.13
N PHE A 116 -13.52 -4.51 4.61
CA PHE A 116 -14.01 -3.75 3.48
C PHE A 116 -14.26 -4.64 2.24
N LEU A 117 -13.28 -5.47 1.89
CA LEU A 117 -13.38 -6.38 0.75
C LEU A 117 -14.49 -7.40 0.89
N ARG A 118 -14.64 -7.95 2.09
CA ARG A 118 -15.66 -8.95 2.35
C ARG A 118 -17.04 -8.31 2.36
N ALA A 119 -17.17 -7.09 2.86
CA ALA A 119 -18.39 -6.29 2.74
C ALA A 119 -18.76 -6.03 1.27
N GLU A 120 -17.81 -5.58 0.44
CA GLU A 120 -18.04 -5.38 -0.98
C GLU A 120 -18.51 -6.66 -1.67
N THR A 121 -17.86 -7.78 -1.36
CA THR A 121 -18.24 -9.09 -1.89
C THR A 121 -19.64 -9.50 -1.44
N PHE A 122 -20.01 -9.24 -0.18
CA PHE A 122 -21.35 -9.48 0.32
C PHE A 122 -22.41 -8.60 -0.36
N VAL A 123 -22.09 -7.36 -0.70
CA VAL A 123 -22.98 -6.49 -1.49
C VAL A 123 -23.24 -7.12 -2.86
N GLN A 124 -22.21 -7.62 -3.55
CA GLN A 124 -22.39 -8.31 -4.85
C GLN A 124 -23.25 -9.58 -4.73
N LEU A 125 -23.18 -10.28 -3.59
CA LEU A 125 -24.04 -11.43 -3.28
C LEU A 125 -25.45 -11.05 -2.81
N GLY A 126 -25.77 -9.77 -2.67
CA GLY A 126 -27.05 -9.30 -2.09
C GLY A 126 -27.19 -9.53 -0.58
N LYS A 127 -26.11 -9.93 0.10
CA LYS A 127 -26.02 -10.22 1.54
C LYS A 127 -25.78 -8.94 2.35
N LYS A 128 -26.78 -8.05 2.32
CA LYS A 128 -26.66 -6.69 2.89
C LYS A 128 -26.40 -6.66 4.38
N ALA A 129 -26.98 -7.59 5.16
CA ALA A 129 -26.80 -7.61 6.61
C ALA A 129 -25.35 -7.96 6.99
N GLU A 130 -24.77 -8.93 6.30
CA GLU A 130 -23.37 -9.35 6.46
C GLU A 130 -22.41 -8.26 6.01
N ALA A 131 -22.72 -7.56 4.90
CA ALA A 131 -21.96 -6.40 4.47
C ALA A 131 -21.94 -5.29 5.54
N LEU A 132 -23.09 -4.95 6.12
CA LEU A 132 -23.19 -3.94 7.19
C LEU A 132 -22.42 -4.35 8.45
N ALA A 133 -22.42 -5.64 8.79
CA ALA A 133 -21.64 -6.16 9.91
C ALA A 133 -20.14 -5.95 9.69
N ASP A 134 -19.63 -6.23 8.49
CA ASP A 134 -18.22 -5.99 8.15
C ASP A 134 -17.89 -4.49 8.10
N LEU A 135 -18.76 -3.65 7.54
CA LEU A 135 -18.54 -2.19 7.48
C LEU A 135 -18.52 -1.54 8.88
N SER A 136 -19.05 -2.20 9.92
CA SER A 136 -18.91 -1.72 11.30
C SER A 136 -17.46 -1.75 11.82
N HIS A 137 -16.59 -2.54 11.18
CA HIS A 137 -15.16 -2.63 11.47
C HIS A 137 -14.28 -1.74 10.57
N VAL A 138 -14.90 -0.91 9.73
CA VAL A 138 -14.22 -0.05 8.76
C VAL A 138 -14.48 1.41 9.12
N ARG A 139 -13.44 2.25 9.13
CA ARG A 139 -13.57 3.70 9.37
C ARG A 139 -14.42 4.39 8.32
N ASP A 140 -15.07 5.49 8.69
CA ASP A 140 -16.02 6.20 7.82
C ASP A 140 -15.36 6.83 6.58
N ASP A 141 -14.11 7.25 6.70
CA ASP A 141 -13.28 7.83 5.64
C ASP A 141 -12.47 6.77 4.86
N TYR A 142 -12.80 5.48 5.00
CA TYR A 142 -12.11 4.44 4.26
C TYR A 142 -12.45 4.50 2.77
N VAL A 143 -11.39 4.54 1.94
CA VAL A 143 -11.48 4.44 0.49
C VAL A 143 -10.53 3.35 0.03
N SER A 144 -11.08 2.34 -0.65
CA SER A 144 -10.31 1.35 -1.39
C SER A 144 -9.89 1.95 -2.72
N TRP A 145 -8.60 2.22 -2.89
CA TRP A 145 -8.03 2.83 -4.09
C TRP A 145 -7.56 1.75 -5.08
N ARG A 146 -8.52 1.06 -5.69
CA ARG A 146 -8.30 0.01 -6.70
C ARG A 146 -8.68 0.52 -8.09
N ALA A 147 -8.81 -0.40 -9.06
CA ALA A 147 -9.19 -0.07 -10.46
C ALA A 147 -10.40 0.87 -10.54
N GLU A 148 -11.39 0.67 -9.66
CA GLU A 148 -12.44 1.64 -9.38
C GLU A 148 -12.40 2.00 -7.89
N PRO A 149 -12.11 3.26 -7.53
CA PRO A 149 -12.16 3.68 -6.15
C PRO A 149 -13.55 3.46 -5.56
N ARG A 150 -13.62 2.82 -4.39
CA ARG A 150 -14.88 2.58 -3.68
C ARG A 150 -14.71 2.89 -2.21
N SER A 151 -15.62 3.68 -1.67
CA SER A 151 -15.63 4.10 -0.26
C SER A 151 -16.59 3.26 0.59
N LYS A 152 -16.43 3.32 1.92
CA LYS A 152 -17.42 2.74 2.84
C LYS A 152 -18.80 3.36 2.62
N ALA A 153 -18.86 4.66 2.36
CA ALA A 153 -20.12 5.37 2.09
C ALA A 153 -20.85 4.80 0.86
N ASP A 154 -20.12 4.48 -0.21
CA ASP A 154 -20.71 3.86 -1.41
C ASP A 154 -21.35 2.50 -1.09
N LEU A 155 -20.65 1.66 -0.31
CA LEU A 155 -21.18 0.35 0.09
C LEU A 155 -22.39 0.49 1.03
N LEU A 156 -22.41 1.49 1.92
CA LEU A 156 -23.56 1.78 2.78
C LEU A 156 -24.80 2.16 1.94
N VAL A 157 -24.63 2.98 0.90
CA VAL A 157 -25.71 3.36 -0.03
C VAL A 157 -26.27 2.11 -0.74
N LEU A 158 -25.40 1.22 -1.24
CA LEU A 158 -25.82 -0.03 -1.88
C LEU A 158 -26.57 -0.96 -0.90
N CYS A 159 -26.20 -0.93 0.39
CA CYS A 159 -26.91 -1.62 1.45
C CYS A 159 -28.25 -0.96 1.83
N GLY A 160 -28.52 0.27 1.39
CA GLY A 160 -29.70 1.06 1.79
C GLY A 160 -29.60 1.64 3.20
N ALA A 161 -28.38 1.78 3.74
CA ALA A 161 -28.13 2.39 5.03
C ALA A 161 -27.94 3.91 4.90
N SER A 162 -28.30 4.65 5.96
CA SER A 162 -28.01 6.09 6.03
C SER A 162 -26.50 6.29 6.05
N VAL A 163 -25.99 7.09 5.14
CA VAL A 163 -24.59 7.54 5.17
C VAL A 163 -24.44 8.48 6.36
N PRO A 164 -23.50 8.23 7.30
CA PRO A 164 -23.23 9.20 8.34
C PRO A 164 -22.81 10.52 7.68
N PRO A 165 -23.28 11.68 8.19
CA PRO A 165 -22.82 12.96 7.65
C PRO A 165 -21.28 12.97 7.67
N PRO A 166 -20.62 13.53 6.64
CA PRO A 166 -19.18 13.66 6.66
C PRO A 166 -18.83 14.30 7.98
N LYS A 167 -17.96 13.65 8.77
CA LYS A 167 -17.37 14.31 9.92
C LYS A 167 -16.74 15.57 9.34
N GLU A 168 -17.28 16.73 9.70
CA GLU A 168 -16.53 17.98 9.58
C GLU A 168 -15.14 17.64 10.11
N GLN A 169 -14.10 17.98 9.35
CA GLN A 169 -12.72 17.70 9.73
C GLN A 169 -12.45 18.43 11.05
N GLU A 170 -12.83 17.83 12.17
CA GLU A 170 -12.35 18.18 13.47
C GLU A 170 -10.87 17.89 13.38
N GLU A 171 -10.09 18.96 13.25
CA GLU A 171 -8.66 18.97 13.49
C GLU A 171 -8.44 18.34 14.86
N GLU A 172 -8.28 17.02 14.89
CA GLU A 172 -8.04 16.28 16.12
C GLU A 172 -6.60 16.62 16.56
N GLN A 173 -6.52 17.69 17.35
CA GLN A 173 -5.36 18.14 18.11
C GLN A 173 -5.05 17.12 19.21
N ALA A 174 -4.73 15.89 18.83
CA ALA A 174 -4.11 14.92 19.72
C ALA A 174 -2.57 15.05 19.59
N PRO A 175 -1.83 15.36 20.67
CA PRO A 175 -0.39 15.58 20.61
C PRO A 175 0.37 14.24 20.62
N LEU A 176 1.46 14.13 19.86
CA LEU A 176 2.68 13.33 20.14
C LEU A 176 3.57 13.16 18.88
N SER A 177 4.17 14.27 18.43
CA SER A 177 5.60 14.42 18.16
C SER A 177 5.81 15.92 18.01
N SER A 178 6.89 16.48 18.56
CA SER A 178 7.20 17.89 18.34
C SER A 178 7.18 18.16 16.82
N PRO A 179 6.48 19.21 16.35
CA PRO A 179 6.53 19.58 14.95
C PRO A 179 7.99 19.82 14.56
N MET A 180 8.31 19.52 13.30
CA MET A 180 9.64 19.82 12.77
C MET A 180 9.95 21.31 12.96
N PRO A 181 11.18 21.69 13.33
CA PRO A 181 11.57 23.09 13.39
C PRO A 181 11.31 23.79 12.05
N GLU A 182 10.86 25.04 12.08
CA GLU A 182 10.59 25.82 10.86
C GLU A 182 11.84 26.02 9.99
N SER A 183 13.03 26.12 10.62
CA SER A 183 14.32 26.34 9.96
C SER A 183 15.28 25.15 10.16
N PRO A 184 16.13 24.82 9.17
CA PRO A 184 17.09 23.72 9.30
C PRO A 184 18.12 24.02 10.39
N ASP A 185 18.54 22.99 11.12
CA ASP A 185 19.67 23.07 12.04
C ASP A 185 21.02 22.92 11.30
N GLU A 186 22.12 23.04 12.05
CA GLU A 186 23.48 22.94 11.50
C GLU A 186 23.78 21.56 10.88
N GLU A 187 23.18 20.49 11.41
CA GLU A 187 23.37 19.13 10.91
C GLU A 187 22.66 18.93 9.57
N GLU A 188 21.42 19.41 9.44
CA GLU A 188 20.67 19.40 8.19
C GLU A 188 21.38 20.21 7.10
N ILE A 189 21.95 21.37 7.47
CA ILE A 189 22.73 22.21 6.55
C ILE A 189 24.00 21.49 6.10
N ALA A 190 24.71 20.84 7.04
CA ALA A 190 25.90 20.07 6.72
C ALA A 190 25.60 18.90 5.78
N LEU A 191 24.51 18.16 6.04
CA LEU A 191 24.05 17.06 5.20
C LEU A 191 23.66 17.53 3.79
N ALA A 192 22.91 18.63 3.68
CA ALA A 192 22.56 19.20 2.38
C ALA A 192 23.81 19.61 1.58
N LYS A 193 24.84 20.14 2.27
CA LYS A 193 26.12 20.49 1.66
C LYS A 193 26.93 19.26 1.22
N GLU A 194 26.89 18.18 1.99
CA GLU A 194 27.52 16.91 1.63
C GLU A 194 26.90 16.29 0.38
N LEU A 195 25.56 16.29 0.29
CA LEU A 195 24.83 15.79 -0.87
C LEU A 195 25.09 16.63 -2.14
N GLY A 196 25.28 17.94 -1.97
CA GLY A 196 25.47 18.87 -3.08
C GLY A 196 24.25 18.97 -4.02
N GLU A 197 24.38 19.78 -5.07
CA GLU A 197 23.25 20.04 -6.00
C GLU A 197 22.75 18.76 -6.69
N ALA A 198 23.67 17.89 -7.13
CA ALA A 198 23.30 16.64 -7.79
C ALA A 198 22.59 15.67 -6.85
N GLY A 199 23.03 15.58 -5.59
CA GLY A 199 22.37 14.74 -4.58
C GLY A 199 20.99 15.26 -4.25
N LEU A 200 20.82 16.57 -4.05
CA LEU A 200 19.52 17.17 -3.80
C LEU A 200 18.56 17.00 -4.97
N ALA A 201 19.04 17.11 -6.22
CA ALA A 201 18.23 16.83 -7.40
C ALA A 201 17.79 15.35 -7.48
N ALA A 202 18.65 14.41 -7.07
CA ALA A 202 18.30 13.00 -6.99
C ALA A 202 17.23 12.74 -5.90
N VAL A 203 17.32 13.43 -4.77
CA VAL A 203 16.30 13.38 -3.71
C VAL A 203 14.95 13.88 -4.22
N ASP A 204 14.91 15.04 -4.88
CA ASP A 204 13.67 15.57 -5.45
C ASP A 204 13.05 14.61 -6.47
N ALA A 205 13.88 14.04 -7.37
CA ALA A 205 13.41 13.07 -8.35
C ALA A 205 12.79 11.83 -7.68
N ALA A 206 13.39 11.35 -6.58
CA ALA A 206 12.85 10.24 -5.81
C ALA A 206 11.50 10.59 -5.14
N LEU A 207 11.40 11.78 -4.54
CA LEU A 207 10.16 12.27 -3.93
C LEU A 207 9.05 12.42 -4.98
N LEU A 208 9.37 13.01 -6.15
CA LEU A 208 8.42 13.16 -7.26
C LEU A 208 7.95 11.82 -7.82
N LYS A 209 8.85 10.84 -7.93
CA LYS A 209 8.50 9.50 -8.40
C LYS A 209 7.44 8.83 -7.52
N GLN A 210 7.45 9.09 -6.21
CA GLN A 210 6.46 8.51 -5.31
C GLN A 210 5.07 9.13 -5.48
N VAL A 211 4.93 10.37 -5.93
CA VAL A 211 3.65 11.10 -5.92
C VAL A 211 2.83 11.02 -7.21
N ILE A 212 3.19 10.12 -8.16
CA ILE A 212 2.67 10.12 -9.55
C ILE A 212 1.18 9.74 -9.68
N HIS A 213 0.60 8.95 -8.77
CA HIS A 213 -0.68 8.26 -9.06
C HIS A 213 -1.87 8.59 -8.14
N ARG A 214 -1.64 9.25 -7.00
CA ARG A 214 -2.68 9.66 -6.02
C ARG A 214 -2.07 10.49 -4.90
N TYR A 215 -2.91 11.13 -4.09
CA TYR A 215 -2.48 11.65 -2.79
C TYR A 215 -1.81 10.54 -1.97
N GLN A 216 -0.60 10.81 -1.51
CA GLN A 216 0.17 9.91 -0.66
C GLN A 216 0.60 10.60 0.62
N LYS A 217 0.64 9.84 1.70
CA LYS A 217 1.11 10.30 3.00
C LYS A 217 2.58 10.75 2.88
N ALA A 218 2.86 12.02 3.20
CA ALA A 218 4.18 12.63 3.08
C ALA A 218 5.27 11.83 3.84
N ALA A 219 4.98 11.34 5.05
CA ALA A 219 5.90 10.48 5.78
C ALA A 219 6.24 9.16 5.05
N ARG A 220 5.27 8.59 4.31
CA ARG A 220 5.53 7.39 3.50
C ARG A 220 6.39 7.72 2.29
N VAL A 221 6.11 8.85 1.63
CA VAL A 221 6.91 9.38 0.52
C VAL A 221 8.37 9.57 0.94
N ILE A 222 8.61 10.15 2.12
CA ILE A 222 9.96 10.35 2.67
C ILE A 222 10.67 9.01 2.91
N VAL A 223 10.02 8.07 3.62
CA VAL A 223 10.61 6.76 3.93
C VAL A 223 10.97 6.00 2.64
N ASP A 224 10.05 5.97 1.67
CA ASP A 224 10.27 5.27 0.41
C ASP A 224 11.38 5.95 -0.43
N ALA A 225 11.50 7.28 -0.37
CA ALA A 225 12.58 8.02 -1.03
C ALA A 225 13.95 7.76 -0.38
N LEU A 226 14.01 7.67 0.95
CA LEU A 226 15.22 7.30 1.69
C LEU A 226 15.68 5.89 1.32
N ASP A 227 14.77 4.93 1.31
CA ASP A 227 15.05 3.55 0.89
C ASP A 227 15.51 3.49 -0.58
N PHE A 228 14.84 4.22 -1.47
CA PHE A 228 15.16 4.25 -2.91
C PHE A 228 16.54 4.88 -3.18
N GLY A 229 16.83 5.99 -2.52
CA GLY A 229 18.13 6.67 -2.60
C GLY A 229 19.23 5.99 -1.78
N ARG A 230 18.89 4.92 -1.04
CA ARG A 230 19.78 4.16 -0.15
C ARG A 230 20.42 5.04 0.94
N TYR A 231 19.66 6.00 1.43
CA TYR A 231 20.08 6.88 2.53
C TYR A 231 19.69 6.27 3.89
N PRO A 232 20.45 6.54 4.96
CA PRO A 232 20.08 6.14 6.31
C PRO A 232 18.71 6.70 6.75
N LEU A 233 17.92 5.88 7.45
CA LEU A 233 16.65 6.28 8.06
C LEU A 233 16.87 6.92 9.44
N ASP A 234 17.70 7.97 9.51
CA ASP A 234 17.88 8.77 10.73
C ASP A 234 17.02 10.04 10.72
N ASP A 235 16.96 10.72 11.87
CA ASP A 235 16.10 11.90 12.05
C ASP A 235 16.54 13.07 11.15
N THR A 236 17.84 13.29 10.97
CA THR A 236 18.38 14.39 10.15
C THR A 236 18.04 14.22 8.67
N HIS A 237 18.11 13.01 8.14
CA HIS A 237 17.65 12.71 6.77
C HIS A 237 16.14 12.91 6.63
N VAL A 238 15.33 12.44 7.60
CA VAL A 238 13.89 12.65 7.57
C VAL A 238 13.53 14.14 7.55
N ARG A 239 14.21 14.97 8.38
CA ARG A 239 14.02 16.42 8.40
C ARG A 239 14.40 17.07 7.06
N LEU A 240 15.57 16.75 6.52
CA LEU A 240 16.01 17.28 5.23
C LEU A 240 15.02 16.94 4.11
N PHE A 241 14.55 15.70 4.05
CA PHE A 241 13.67 15.23 2.99
C PHE A 241 12.27 15.85 3.10
N ALA A 242 11.78 16.08 4.32
CA ALA A 242 10.57 16.86 4.51
C ALA A 242 10.73 18.31 4.03
N ARG A 243 11.89 18.96 4.25
CA ARG A 243 12.17 20.30 3.70
C ARG A 243 12.18 20.32 2.18
N ARG A 244 12.73 19.28 1.54
CA ARG A 244 12.64 19.14 0.09
C ARG A 244 11.20 19.02 -0.37
N LEU A 245 10.38 18.24 0.34
CA LEU A 245 8.96 18.11 0.04
C LEU A 245 8.20 19.44 0.18
N ILE A 246 8.49 20.23 1.22
CA ILE A 246 7.95 21.59 1.40
C ILE A 246 8.36 22.47 0.21
N ALA A 247 9.64 22.49 -0.16
CA ALA A 247 10.13 23.30 -1.26
C ALA A 247 9.49 22.92 -2.61
N LEU A 248 9.25 21.63 -2.85
CA LEU A 248 8.54 21.17 -4.05
C LEU A 248 7.09 21.64 -4.08
N ALA A 249 6.41 21.67 -2.93
CA ALA A 249 5.04 22.16 -2.82
C ALA A 249 4.97 23.68 -3.02
N GLU A 250 5.89 24.44 -2.40
CA GLU A 250 6.00 25.89 -2.58
C GLU A 250 6.33 26.28 -4.02
N ALA A 251 7.14 25.47 -4.71
CA ALA A 251 7.43 25.62 -6.12
C ALA A 251 6.25 25.23 -7.04
N GLY A 252 5.14 24.74 -6.50
CA GLY A 252 3.98 24.26 -7.26
C GLY A 252 4.27 22.98 -8.08
N THR A 253 5.35 22.27 -7.76
CA THR A 253 5.69 20.99 -8.44
C THR A 253 4.83 19.84 -7.92
N ILE A 254 4.33 19.96 -6.69
CA ILE A 254 3.38 19.04 -6.07
C ILE A 254 2.26 19.84 -5.40
N GLU A 255 1.05 19.28 -5.35
CA GLU A 255 0.00 19.75 -4.45
C GLU A 255 0.18 19.13 -3.07
N ALA A 256 -0.13 19.90 -2.02
CA ALA A 256 -0.07 19.44 -0.64
C ALA A 256 -1.36 19.75 0.12
N ARG A 257 -1.77 18.83 1.00
CA ARG A 257 -2.84 19.00 1.97
C ARG A 257 -2.32 18.78 3.39
N GLY A 258 -2.66 19.68 4.31
CA GLY A 258 -2.20 19.65 5.70
C GLY A 258 -0.94 20.48 5.95
N ASN A 259 -0.29 20.25 7.10
CA ASN A 259 0.91 20.97 7.51
C ASN A 259 2.16 20.13 7.24
N LEU A 260 2.95 20.46 6.21
CA LEU A 260 4.13 19.70 5.83
C LEU A 260 5.28 19.74 6.86
N LEU A 261 5.27 20.67 7.83
CA LEU A 261 6.14 20.60 9.02
C LEU A 261 5.77 19.41 9.94
N ASN A 262 4.62 18.79 9.70
CA ASN A 262 4.19 17.52 10.28
C ASN A 262 3.88 16.50 9.17
N PRO A 263 4.91 15.93 8.52
CA PRO A 263 4.73 15.05 7.36
C PRO A 263 3.95 13.76 7.69
N ARG A 264 3.81 13.41 8.97
CA ARG A 264 2.99 12.27 9.41
C ARG A 264 1.49 12.47 9.20
N ARG A 265 1.02 13.71 9.02
CA ARG A 265 -0.40 14.05 8.89
C ARG A 265 -0.74 14.75 7.58
N SER A 266 0.22 14.83 6.67
CA SER A 266 0.10 15.59 5.44
C SER A 266 0.15 14.67 4.25
N GLU A 267 -0.53 15.05 3.19
CA GLU A 267 -0.62 14.30 1.94
C GLU A 267 -0.16 15.16 0.78
N VAL A 268 0.43 14.51 -0.23
CA VAL A 268 1.00 15.16 -1.41
C VAL A 268 0.67 14.37 -2.68
N CYS A 269 0.48 15.07 -3.80
CA CYS A 269 0.35 14.49 -5.14
C CYS A 269 0.98 15.41 -6.19
N LEU A 270 1.19 14.93 -7.42
CA LEU A 270 1.42 15.85 -8.54
C LEU A 270 0.17 16.73 -8.79
N PRO A 271 0.32 17.95 -9.34
CA PRO A 271 -0.79 18.80 -9.78
C PRO A 271 -1.66 18.15 -10.85
#